data_AF-X1INN9-F1
#
_entry.id   AF-X1INN9-F1
#
_cell.length_a   1.000
_cell.length_b   1.000
_cell.length_c   1.000
_cell.angle_alpha   90.00
_cell.angle_beta   90.00
_cell.angle_gamma   90.00
#
_symmetry.space_group_name_H-M   'P 1'
#
loop_
_entity.id
_entity.type
_entity.pdbx_description
1 polymer ?
#
loop_
_entity_poly.entity_id
_entity_poly.type
_entity_poly.pdbx_seq_one_letter_code
_entity_poly.pdbx_strand_id
1 'polypeptide(L)' 'VPIVVSRHSPTAAAVELAKEYNITLLGYVRGGKAVVYAGKERVLIQTRFS' A
#
# COMPACT_ATOMS: atom_id res chain seq x y z
N VAL A 1 10.57 -8.79 1.17
CA VAL A 1 9.80 -8.18 0.06
C VAL A 1 9.73 -6.68 0.30
N PRO A 2 10.00 -5.81 -0.70
CA PRO A 2 9.97 -4.36 -0.53
C PRO A 2 8.54 -3.83 -0.34
N ILE A 3 8.41 -2.80 0.51
CA ILE A 3 7.16 -2.07 0.76
C ILE A 3 7.42 -0.59 0.53
N VAL A 4 6.56 0.05 -0.26
CA VAL A 4 6.59 1.49 -0.54
C VAL A 4 5.32 2.13 0.01
N VAL A 5 5.50 3.21 0.76
CA VAL A 5 4.41 3.91 1.46
C VAL A 5 4.44 5.40 1.11
N SER A 6 3.31 5.94 0.67
CA SER A 6 3.15 7.35 0.34
C SER A 6 1.96 8.00 1.03
N ARG A 7 2.11 9.27 1.43
CA ARG A 7 1.01 10.11 1.92
C ARG A 7 0.07 10.57 0.80
N HIS A 8 0.56 10.59 -0.44
CA HIS A 8 -0.20 11.04 -1.61
C HIS A 8 -0.66 9.87 -2.48
N SER A 9 -1.41 10.15 -3.53
CA SER A 9 -1.78 9.15 -4.53
C SER A 9 -0.56 8.74 -5.37
N PRO A 10 -0.34 7.44 -5.57
CA PRO A 10 0.59 6.96 -6.59
C PRO A 10 0.03 7.25 -7.99
N THR A 11 0.92 7.36 -8.98
CA THR A 11 0.53 7.40 -10.39
C THR A 11 0.13 6.02 -10.88
N ALA A 12 -0.63 5.93 -11.97
CA ALA A 12 -0.99 4.65 -12.58
C ALA A 12 0.27 3.82 -12.94
N ALA A 13 1.30 4.46 -13.49
CA ALA A 13 2.57 3.82 -13.81
C ALA A 13 3.25 3.21 -12.56
N ALA A 14 3.23 3.91 -11.42
CA ALA A 14 3.79 3.38 -10.18
C ALA A 14 3.02 2.15 -9.66
N VAL A 15 1.71 2.11 -9.86
CA VAL A 15 0.87 0.95 -9.50
C VAL A 15 1.20 -0.26 -10.38
N GLU A 16 1.33 -0.06 -11.71
CA GLU A 16 1.66 -1.15 -12.63
C GLU A 16 3.06 -1.72 -12.35
N LEU A 17 4.06 -0.86 -12.16
CA LEU A 17 5.40 -1.30 -11.77
C LEU A 17 5.38 -2.06 -10.43
N ALA A 18 4.60 -1.60 -9.45
CA ALA A 18 4.50 -2.31 -8.18
C ALA A 18 3.92 -3.73 -8.33
N LYS A 19 2.95 -3.93 -9.23
CA LYS A 19 2.42 -5.26 -9.54
C LYS A 19 3.45 -6.13 -10.25
N GLU A 20 4.11 -5.59 -11.28
CA GLU A 20 5.11 -6.29 -12.10
C GLU A 20 6.30 -6.77 -11.27
N TYR A 21 6.84 -5.89 -10.41
CA TYR A 21 7.99 -6.19 -9.56
C TYR A 21 7.62 -6.79 -8.20
N ASN A 22 6.36 -7.17 -8.00
CA ASN A 22 5.85 -7.75 -6.76
C ASN A 22 6.14 -6.89 -5.50
N ILE A 23 6.04 -5.57 -5.62
CA ILE A 23 6.24 -4.59 -4.55
C ILE A 23 4.89 -4.29 -3.87
N THR A 24 4.86 -4.21 -2.54
CA THR A 24 3.66 -3.72 -1.84
C THR A 24 3.63 -2.20 -1.92
N LEU A 25 2.55 -1.62 -2.45
CA LEU A 25 2.41 -0.17 -2.58
C LEU A 25 1.19 0.32 -1.80
N LEU A 26 1.42 1.23 -0.85
CA LEU A 26 0.38 1.91 -0.09
C LEU A 26 0.37 3.41 -0.40
N GLY A 27 -0.81 3.96 -0.63
CA GLY A 27 -1.04 5.40 -0.81
C GLY A 27 -2.08 5.94 0.18
N TYR A 28 -2.25 7.26 0.20
CA TYR A 28 -3.20 7.96 1.08
C TYR A 28 -3.06 7.62 2.57
N VAL A 29 -1.83 7.43 3.06
CA VAL A 29 -1.59 7.05 4.45
C VAL A 29 -1.88 8.20 5.41
N ARG A 30 -2.81 7.99 6.34
CA ARG A 30 -3.21 8.96 7.39
C ARG A 30 -3.86 8.29 8.59
N GLY A 31 -3.43 8.63 9.81
CA GLY A 31 -4.09 8.21 11.06
C GLY A 31 -4.33 6.71 11.20
N GLY A 32 -3.35 5.88 10.83
CA GLY A 32 -3.46 4.41 10.88
C GLY A 32 -4.28 3.78 9.75
N LYS A 33 -4.73 4.56 8.76
CA LYS A 33 -5.43 4.10 7.57
C LYS A 33 -4.56 4.32 6.33
N ALA A 34 -4.71 3.45 5.34
CA ALA A 34 -4.02 3.53 4.05
C ALA A 34 -4.85 2.80 2.97
N VAL A 35 -4.57 3.10 1.70
CA VAL A 35 -5.09 2.36 0.55
C VAL A 35 -3.98 1.49 -0.01
N VAL A 36 -4.23 0.18 -0.14
CA VAL A 36 -3.29 -0.75 -0.76
C VAL A 36 -3.56 -0.83 -2.26
N TYR A 37 -2.56 -0.48 -3.06
CA TYR A 37 -2.62 -0.51 -4.53
C TYR A 37 -2.02 -1.79 -5.13
N ALA A 38 -1.04 -2.40 -4.45
CA ALA A 38 -0.41 -3.66 -4.85
C ALA A 38 0.04 -4.43 -3.59
N GLY A 39 0.02 -5.76 -3.66
CA GLY A 39 0.53 -6.64 -2.59
C GLY A 39 -0.33 -6.71 -1.33
N LYS A 40 -1.67 -6.69 -1.48
CA LYS A 40 -2.64 -6.71 -0.37
C LYS A 40 -2.52 -7.95 0.51
N GLU A 41 -2.20 -9.10 -0.09
CA GLU A 41 -2.00 -10.37 0.58
C GLU A 41 -0.85 -10.36 1.62
N ARG A 42 0.05 -9.38 1.53
CA ARG A 42 1.17 -9.17 2.46
C ARG A 42 0.87 -8.18 3.59
N VAL A 43 -0.33 -7.59 3.62
CA VAL A 43 -0.69 -6.54 4.58
C VAL A 43 -1.63 -7.11 5.65
N LEU A 44 -1.18 -7.06 6.90
CA LEU A 44 -2.00 -7.39 8.07
C LEU A 44 -2.80 -6.15 8.50
N ILE A 45 -4.11 -6.28 8.62
CA ILE A 45 -5.00 -5.21 9.10
C ILE A 45 -5.20 -5.40 10.59
N GLN A 46 -4.78 -4.42 11.40
CA GLN A 46 -5.00 -4.44 12.84
C GLN A 46 -6.24 -3.62 13.20
N THR A 47 -7.26 -4.29 13.71
CA THR A 47 -8.44 -3.65 14.32
C THR A 47 -8.19 -3.52 15.81
N ARG A 48 -8.25 -2.30 16.36
CA ARG A 48 -8.28 -2.11 17.82
C ARG A 48 -9.73 -2.17 18.29
N PHE A 49 -10.04 -3.13 19.15
CA PHE A 49 -11.29 -3.15 19.91
C PHE A 49 -11.08 -2.30 21.16
N SER A 50 -11.91 -1.28 21.34
CA SER A 50 -11.99 -0.44 22.53
C SER A 50 -12.97 -1.01 23.54
#